data_AF-A0A4Y2SQQ2-F1
#
_entry.id   AF-A0A4Y2SQQ2-F1
#
_cell.length_a   1.000
_cell.length_b   1.000
_cell.length_c   1.000
_cell.angle_alpha   90.00
_cell.angle_beta   90.00
_cell.angle_gamma   90.00
#
_symmetry.space_group_name_H-M   'P 1'
#
loop_
_entity.id
_entity.type
_entity.pdbx_description
1 polymer ?
#
loop_
_entity_poly.entity_id
_entity_poly.type
_entity_poly.pdbx_seq_one_letter_code
_entity_poly.pdbx_strand_id
1 'polypeptide(L)'
;MKNEIQTHVESKVGEIKDNVNSFIEKIEKDVQSVKREVGEVKGEVERKIEEVEDKVQGKIEEVKENVQVKIGDLEKKLSELEDRPINFSANLDLTYSRPTVKSLTFDGQTSWTVFKTQFDVVSSANGWNNCVKASQLVASLRGSAAEVLQEMAMLHEKYEILILQCTKVSLYICSKFSIKKVLNELH
;
A
#
# COMPACT_ATOMS: atom_id res chain seq x y z
N MET A 1 -64.34 22.90 61.50
CA MET A 1 -63.92 21.68 60.78
C MET A 1 -63.84 21.83 59.27
N LYS A 2 -64.92 21.79 58.46
CA LYS A 2 -64.79 21.78 56.98
C LYS A 2 -64.03 23.00 56.41
N ASN A 3 -64.32 24.20 56.92
CA ASN A 3 -63.67 25.43 56.46
C ASN A 3 -62.20 25.55 56.89
N GLU A 4 -61.80 25.00 58.04
CA GLU A 4 -60.40 25.00 58.51
C GLU A 4 -59.51 24.02 57.73
N ILE A 5 -60.07 22.87 57.35
CA ILE A 5 -59.35 21.91 56.50
C ILE A 5 -59.09 22.53 55.13
N GLN A 6 -60.08 23.24 54.57
CA GLN A 6 -59.93 23.90 53.29
C GLN A 6 -58.85 24.99 53.31
N THR A 7 -58.85 25.88 54.32
CA THR A 7 -57.82 26.93 54.42
C THR A 7 -56.42 26.36 54.64
N HIS A 8 -56.28 25.26 55.40
CA HIS A 8 -54.99 24.60 55.57
C HIS A 8 -54.46 24.00 54.26
N VAL A 9 -55.33 23.34 53.49
CA VAL A 9 -54.98 22.79 52.17
C VAL A 9 -54.58 23.91 51.21
N GLU A 10 -55.35 24.99 51.14
CA GLU A 10 -55.04 26.15 50.30
C GLU A 10 -53.69 26.78 50.67
N SER A 11 -53.39 26.94 51.96
CA SER A 11 -52.10 27.42 52.45
C SER A 11 -50.95 26.49 52.06
N LYS A 12 -51.10 25.17 52.21
CA LYS A 12 -50.07 24.19 51.83
C LYS A 12 -49.83 24.15 50.33
N VAL A 13 -50.90 24.25 49.53
CA VAL A 13 -50.79 24.35 48.07
C VAL A 13 -50.05 25.62 47.67
N GLY A 14 -50.30 26.75 48.35
CA GLY A 14 -49.55 28.00 48.17
C GLY A 14 -48.05 27.82 48.44
N GLU A 15 -47.68 27.28 49.61
CA GLU A 15 -46.29 27.01 49.97
C GLU A 15 -45.58 26.10 48.94
N ILE A 16 -46.26 25.03 48.50
CA ILE A 16 -45.72 24.11 47.49
C ILE A 16 -45.49 24.85 46.17
N LYS A 17 -46.44 25.68 45.74
CA LYS A 17 -46.32 26.46 44.50
C LYS A 17 -45.11 27.39 44.53
N ASP A 18 -44.90 28.10 45.64
CA ASP A 18 -43.78 29.03 45.79
C ASP A 18 -42.43 28.29 45.81
N ASN A 19 -42.37 27.15 46.50
CA ASN A 19 -41.19 26.29 46.49
C ASN A 19 -40.87 25.77 45.08
N VAL A 20 -41.88 25.30 44.35
CA VAL A 20 -41.73 24.82 42.97
C VAL A 20 -41.23 25.94 42.07
N ASN A 21 -41.80 27.15 42.17
CA ASN A 21 -41.35 28.30 41.38
C ASN A 21 -39.88 28.66 41.70
N SER A 22 -39.49 28.66 42.97
CA SER A 22 -38.10 28.91 43.37
C SER A 22 -37.12 27.86 42.81
N PHE A 23 -37.53 26.58 42.77
CA PHE A 23 -36.72 25.53 42.14
C PHE A 23 -36.62 25.71 40.63
N ILE A 24 -37.71 26.08 39.95
CA ILE A 24 -37.71 26.36 38.51
C ILE A 24 -36.72 27.48 38.19
N GLU A 25 -36.75 28.60 38.90
CA GLU A 25 -35.84 29.72 38.69
C GLU A 25 -34.36 29.33 38.86
N LYS A 26 -34.04 28.48 39.84
CA LYS A 26 -32.68 27.95 40.04
C LYS A 26 -32.25 27.08 38.86
N ILE A 27 -33.12 26.16 38.42
CA ILE A 27 -32.85 25.29 37.27
C ILE A 27 -32.64 26.13 36.00
N GLU A 28 -33.47 27.13 35.77
CA GLU A 28 -33.32 28.03 34.62
C GLU A 28 -31.97 28.74 34.64
N LYS A 29 -31.54 29.24 35.81
CA LYS A 29 -30.22 29.87 35.96
C LYS A 29 -29.09 28.88 35.67
N ASP A 30 -29.15 27.67 36.20
CA ASP A 30 -28.13 26.65 35.99
C ASP A 30 -28.04 26.24 34.51
N VAL A 31 -29.20 26.05 33.85
CA VAL A 31 -29.28 25.75 32.41
C VAL A 31 -28.65 26.87 31.58
N GLN A 32 -28.87 28.14 31.92
CA GLN A 32 -28.23 29.26 31.21
C GLN A 32 -26.71 29.30 31.44
N SER A 33 -26.23 28.97 32.65
CA SER A 33 -24.79 28.87 32.89
C SER A 33 -24.15 27.76 32.06
N VAL A 34 -24.74 26.56 32.08
CA VAL A 34 -24.27 25.42 31.28
C VAL A 34 -24.27 25.76 29.80
N LYS A 35 -25.32 26.43 29.30
CA LYS A 35 -25.39 26.84 27.90
C LYS A 35 -24.23 27.76 27.49
N ARG A 36 -23.83 28.68 28.37
CA ARG A 36 -22.68 29.56 28.15
C ARG A 36 -21.37 28.78 28.15
N GLU A 37 -21.14 27.92 29.14
CA GLU A 37 -19.94 27.09 29.24
C GLU A 37 -19.77 26.18 28.03
N VAL A 38 -20.85 25.56 27.57
CA VAL A 38 -20.84 24.75 26.32
C VAL A 38 -20.44 25.58 25.11
N GLY A 39 -20.88 26.85 25.03
CA GLY A 39 -20.47 27.77 23.97
C GLY A 39 -18.97 28.10 24.01
N GLU A 40 -18.42 28.35 25.20
CA GLU A 40 -16.99 28.61 25.40
C GLU A 40 -16.15 27.38 25.03
N VAL A 41 -16.54 26.19 25.51
CA VAL A 41 -15.87 24.92 25.18
C VAL A 41 -15.91 24.67 23.68
N LYS A 42 -17.05 24.90 23.03
CA LYS A 42 -17.17 24.75 21.57
C LYS A 42 -16.16 25.64 20.84
N GLY A 43 -16.07 26.93 21.21
CA GLY A 43 -15.10 27.85 20.60
C GLY A 43 -13.64 27.52 20.91
N GLU A 44 -13.32 26.93 22.06
CA GLU A 44 -11.98 26.42 22.35
C GLU A 44 -11.63 25.19 21.49
N VAL A 45 -12.57 24.27 21.32
CA VAL A 45 -12.40 23.09 20.48
C VAL A 45 -12.18 23.49 19.03
N GLU A 46 -12.96 24.42 18.49
CA GLU A 46 -12.81 24.94 17.12
C GLU A 46 -11.40 25.54 16.90
N ARG A 47 -10.93 26.39 17.83
CA ARG A 47 -9.57 26.96 17.75
C ARG A 47 -8.46 25.90 17.82
N LYS A 48 -8.61 24.87 18.66
CA LYS A 48 -7.63 23.78 18.74
C LYS A 48 -7.59 22.94 17.47
N ILE A 49 -8.72 22.77 16.80
CA ILE A 49 -8.77 22.07 15.51
C ILE A 49 -7.99 22.86 14.46
N GLU A 50 -8.23 24.17 14.34
CA GLU A 50 -7.51 25.05 13.41
C GLU A 50 -5.99 25.01 13.66
N GLU A 51 -5.54 25.12 14.92
CA GLU A 51 -4.12 25.05 15.27
C GLU A 51 -3.49 23.69 14.89
N VAL A 52 -4.23 22.60 15.06
CA VAL A 52 -3.76 21.25 14.69
C VAL A 52 -3.69 21.11 13.17
N GLU A 53 -4.67 21.62 12.43
CA GLU A 53 -4.69 21.62 10.97
C GLU A 53 -3.47 22.37 10.41
N ASP A 54 -3.20 23.57 10.91
CA ASP A 54 -2.02 24.37 10.51
C ASP A 54 -0.70 23.64 10.78
N LYS A 55 -0.56 23.03 11.97
CA LYS A 55 0.64 22.26 12.33
C LYS A 55 0.84 21.03 11.43
N VAL A 56 -0.25 20.33 11.11
CA VAL A 56 -0.20 19.15 10.24
C VAL A 56 0.17 19.57 8.82
N GLN A 57 -0.43 20.64 8.30
CA GLN A 57 -0.11 21.17 6.98
C GLN A 57 1.35 21.61 6.87
N GLY A 58 1.88 22.32 7.87
CA GLY A 58 3.29 22.72 7.91
C GLY A 58 4.25 21.53 7.88
N LYS A 59 3.97 20.48 8.68
CA LYS A 59 4.79 19.25 8.69
C LYS A 59 4.74 18.50 7.36
N ILE A 60 3.59 18.48 6.68
CA ILE A 60 3.46 17.83 5.37
C ILE A 60 4.33 18.54 4.34
N GLU A 61 4.35 19.88 4.33
CA GLU A 61 5.15 20.64 3.37
C GLU A 61 6.65 20.47 3.64
N GLU A 62 7.09 20.46 4.91
CA GLU A 62 8.48 20.18 5.28
C GLU A 62 8.92 18.78 4.82
N VAL A 63 8.09 17.76 5.05
CA VAL A 63 8.38 16.39 4.61
C VAL A 63 8.47 16.31 3.09
N LYS A 64 7.55 16.99 2.38
CA LYS A 64 7.53 17.04 0.92
C LYS A 64 8.80 17.68 0.36
N GLU A 65 9.24 18.80 0.91
CA GLU A 65 10.49 19.46 0.51
C GLU A 65 11.70 18.55 0.74
N ASN A 66 11.82 17.95 1.92
CA ASN A 66 12.91 17.03 2.24
C ASN A 66 12.96 15.81 1.30
N VAL A 67 11.79 15.26 0.94
CA VAL A 67 11.71 14.16 -0.04
C VAL A 67 12.14 14.62 -1.43
N GLN A 68 11.71 15.80 -1.88
CA GLN A 68 12.12 16.36 -3.18
C GLN A 68 13.64 16.57 -3.25
N VAL A 69 14.24 17.13 -2.21
CA VAL A 69 15.71 17.31 -2.13
C VAL A 69 16.43 15.97 -2.21
N LYS A 70 15.99 14.97 -1.43
CA LYS A 70 16.61 13.62 -1.45
C LYS A 70 16.47 12.92 -2.79
N ILE A 71 15.34 13.10 -3.49
CA ILE A 71 15.15 12.56 -4.84
C ILE A 71 16.17 13.21 -5.80
N GLY A 72 16.31 14.54 -5.78
CA GLY A 72 17.29 15.23 -6.62
C GLY A 72 18.74 14.80 -6.35
N ASP A 73 19.11 14.59 -5.09
CA ASP A 73 20.42 14.05 -4.72
C ASP A 73 20.65 12.64 -5.25
N LEU A 74 19.62 11.79 -5.22
CA LEU A 74 19.68 10.42 -5.74
C LEU A 74 19.75 10.40 -7.27
N GLU A 75 18.97 11.22 -7.96
CA GLU A 75 19.01 11.39 -9.41
C GLU A 75 20.42 11.80 -9.87
N LYS A 76 21.04 12.78 -9.19
CA LYS A 76 22.42 13.21 -9.48
C LYS A 76 23.43 12.08 -9.28
N LYS A 77 23.35 11.35 -8.17
CA LYS A 77 24.23 10.20 -7.90
C LYS A 77 24.07 9.09 -8.94
N LEU A 78 22.85 8.89 -9.43
CA LEU A 78 22.56 7.92 -10.49
C LEU A 78 23.22 8.34 -11.81
N SER A 79 23.12 9.61 -12.20
CA SER A 79 23.80 10.13 -13.39
C SER A 79 25.32 10.00 -13.31
N GLU A 80 25.92 10.31 -12.15
CA GLU A 80 27.38 10.13 -11.94
C GLU A 80 27.82 8.66 -12.05
N LEU A 81 26.95 7.71 -11.68
CA LEU A 81 27.22 6.28 -11.83
C LEU A 81 27.03 5.78 -13.26
N GLU A 82 26.09 6.34 -14.03
CA GLU A 82 25.88 6.01 -15.44
C GLU A 82 27.01 6.55 -16.34
N ASP A 83 27.53 7.73 -16.05
CA ASP A 83 28.61 8.35 -16.83
C ASP A 83 30.00 7.73 -16.57
N ARG A 84 30.15 6.91 -15.52
CA ARG A 84 31.39 6.18 -15.28
C ARG A 84 31.50 5.05 -16.30
N PRO A 85 32.48 5.08 -17.23
CA PRO A 85 32.70 3.95 -18.11
C PRO A 85 32.99 2.74 -17.24
N ILE A 86 32.25 1.65 -17.43
CA ILE A 86 32.59 0.36 -16.84
C ILE A 86 33.87 -0.08 -17.53
N ASN A 87 35.01 0.41 -17.04
CA ASN A 87 36.31 -0.16 -17.34
C ASN A 87 36.33 -1.52 -16.64
N PHE A 88 35.73 -2.53 -17.28
CA PHE A 88 36.17 -3.90 -17.10
C PHE A 88 37.68 -3.86 -17.33
N SER A 89 38.45 -3.91 -16.24
CA SER A 89 39.88 -4.14 -16.35
C SER A 89 40.05 -5.39 -17.20
N ALA A 90 40.58 -5.20 -18.40
CA ALA A 90 40.90 -6.24 -19.36
C ALA A 90 42.10 -7.06 -18.85
N ASN A 91 41.96 -7.67 -17.68
CA ASN A 91 42.97 -8.54 -17.06
C ASN A 91 42.29 -9.65 -16.25
N LEU A 92 41.25 -10.30 -16.79
CA LEU A 92 40.92 -11.64 -16.34
C LEU A 92 41.61 -12.64 -17.26
N ASP A 93 42.79 -13.03 -16.80
CA ASP A 93 43.65 -14.04 -17.41
C ASP A 93 42.86 -15.32 -17.70
N LEU A 94 42.99 -15.80 -18.93
CA LEU A 94 42.03 -16.61 -19.64
C LEU A 94 42.36 -18.11 -19.49
N THR A 95 42.53 -18.61 -18.25
CA THR A 95 42.95 -20.01 -18.01
C THR A 95 41.94 -20.91 -17.31
N TYR A 96 40.75 -20.43 -16.95
CA TYR A 96 39.70 -21.30 -16.44
C TYR A 96 38.52 -21.29 -17.40
N SER A 97 38.47 -22.31 -18.26
CA SER A 97 37.25 -22.70 -18.97
C SER A 97 36.14 -22.93 -17.94
N ARG A 98 35.34 -21.89 -17.68
CA ARG A 98 34.13 -21.99 -16.87
C ARG A 98 33.16 -22.88 -17.65
N PRO A 99 32.67 -23.99 -17.08
CA PRO A 99 31.69 -24.82 -17.77
C PRO A 99 30.42 -24.00 -18.00
N THR A 100 30.16 -23.59 -19.24
CA THR A 100 28.88 -23.02 -19.62
C THR A 100 27.86 -24.15 -19.62
N VAL A 101 27.06 -24.24 -18.56
CA VAL A 101 25.94 -25.19 -18.53
C VAL A 101 24.95 -24.77 -19.61
N LYS A 102 24.62 -25.71 -20.51
CA LYS A 102 23.75 -25.46 -21.67
C LYS A 102 22.40 -24.85 -21.25
N SER A 103 21.88 -23.95 -22.08
CA SER A 103 20.57 -23.34 -21.92
C SER A 103 19.48 -24.40 -21.83
N LEU A 104 18.65 -24.34 -20.78
CA LEU A 104 17.47 -25.18 -20.63
C LEU A 104 16.40 -24.75 -21.64
N THR A 105 15.58 -25.71 -22.08
CA THR A 105 14.42 -25.46 -22.95
C THR A 105 13.14 -25.87 -22.22
N PHE A 106 12.12 -25.02 -22.24
CA PHE A 106 10.78 -25.33 -21.74
C PHE A 106 9.79 -25.39 -22.90
N ASP A 107 9.37 -26.61 -23.21
CA ASP A 107 8.42 -26.98 -24.26
C ASP A 107 7.07 -27.46 -23.69
N GLY A 108 6.93 -27.44 -22.36
CA GLY A 108 5.73 -27.91 -21.65
C GLY A 108 5.69 -29.41 -21.34
N GLN A 109 6.74 -30.19 -21.67
CA GLN A 109 6.80 -31.61 -21.32
C GLN A 109 7.12 -31.85 -19.83
N THR A 110 7.91 -30.95 -19.23
CA THR A 110 8.20 -30.95 -17.80
C THR A 110 7.33 -29.91 -17.08
N SER A 111 7.03 -30.14 -15.81
CA SER A 111 6.24 -29.16 -15.05
C SER A 111 7.03 -27.87 -14.83
N TRP A 112 6.33 -26.73 -14.83
CA TRP A 112 6.93 -25.40 -14.61
C TRP A 112 7.77 -25.32 -13.34
N THR A 113 7.34 -26.00 -12.27
CA THR A 113 8.06 -26.03 -10.98
C THR A 113 9.42 -26.72 -11.11
N VAL A 114 9.47 -27.85 -11.84
CA VAL A 114 10.74 -28.58 -12.07
C VAL A 114 11.68 -27.75 -12.94
N PHE A 115 11.13 -27.10 -13.97
CA PHE A 115 11.89 -26.19 -14.83
C PHE A 115 12.47 -25.00 -14.05
N LYS A 116 11.69 -24.33 -13.20
CA LYS A 116 12.17 -23.20 -12.39
C LYS A 116 13.31 -23.60 -11.45
N THR A 117 13.18 -24.72 -10.75
CA THR A 117 14.25 -25.21 -9.87
C THR A 117 15.55 -25.48 -10.64
N GLN A 118 15.45 -26.10 -11.82
CA GLN A 118 16.62 -26.34 -12.67
C GLN A 118 17.21 -25.03 -13.21
N PHE A 119 16.36 -24.08 -13.62
CA PHE A 119 16.77 -22.77 -14.09
C PHE A 119 17.49 -21.97 -12.99
N ASP A 120 17.01 -22.00 -11.76
CA ASP A 120 17.63 -21.32 -10.63
C ASP A 120 19.00 -21.90 -10.28
N VAL A 121 19.13 -23.23 -10.29
CA VAL A 121 20.42 -23.93 -10.10
C VAL A 121 21.41 -23.53 -11.20
N VAL A 122 21.00 -23.56 -12.46
CA VAL A 122 21.86 -23.19 -13.61
C VAL A 122 22.23 -21.71 -13.56
N SER A 123 21.29 -20.83 -13.25
CA SER A 123 21.55 -19.40 -13.17
C SER A 123 22.51 -19.04 -12.03
N SER A 124 22.43 -19.75 -10.91
CA SER A 124 23.32 -19.57 -9.76
C SER A 124 24.72 -20.11 -10.06
N ALA A 125 24.82 -21.29 -10.68
CA ALA A 125 26.11 -21.88 -11.09
C ALA A 125 26.84 -21.01 -12.14
N ASN A 126 26.08 -20.41 -13.06
CA ASN A 126 26.63 -19.52 -14.07
C ASN A 126 26.82 -18.08 -13.59
N GLY A 127 26.37 -17.73 -12.38
CA GLY A 127 26.47 -16.37 -11.84
C GLY A 127 25.69 -15.33 -12.65
N TRP A 128 24.54 -15.70 -13.20
CA TRP A 128 23.71 -14.78 -13.99
C TRP A 128 23.12 -13.68 -13.12
N ASN A 129 23.26 -12.42 -13.57
CA ASN A 129 22.52 -11.30 -13.00
C ASN A 129 21.05 -11.33 -13.47
N ASN A 130 20.20 -10.49 -12.87
CA ASN A 130 18.76 -10.51 -13.13
C ASN A 130 18.41 -10.25 -14.61
N CYS A 131 19.17 -9.40 -15.31
CA CYS A 131 18.97 -9.12 -16.73
C CYS A 131 19.24 -10.38 -17.57
N VAL A 132 20.35 -11.07 -17.31
CA VAL A 132 20.70 -12.31 -18.01
C VAL A 132 19.70 -13.42 -17.69
N LYS A 133 19.24 -13.53 -16.43
CA LYS A 133 18.17 -14.47 -16.04
C LYS A 133 16.90 -14.22 -16.84
N ALA A 134 16.47 -12.97 -16.98
CA ALA A 134 15.27 -12.63 -17.75
C ALA A 134 15.43 -12.97 -19.24
N SER A 135 16.53 -12.57 -19.88
CA SER A 135 16.79 -12.88 -21.29
C SER A 135 16.87 -14.39 -21.54
N GLN A 136 17.53 -15.13 -20.64
CA GLN A 136 17.69 -16.56 -20.79
C GLN A 136 16.40 -17.34 -20.50
N LEU A 137 15.54 -16.82 -19.61
CA LEU A 137 14.21 -17.37 -19.37
C LEU A 137 13.34 -17.22 -20.63
N VAL A 138 13.32 -16.03 -21.24
CA VAL A 138 12.61 -15.81 -22.51
C VAL A 138 13.18 -16.71 -23.61
N ALA A 139 14.51 -16.80 -23.72
CA ALA A 139 15.18 -17.63 -24.71
C ALA A 139 15.05 -19.14 -24.46
N SER A 140 14.61 -19.58 -23.27
CA SER A 140 14.35 -20.99 -22.96
C SER A 140 12.98 -21.46 -23.43
N LEU A 141 12.03 -20.56 -23.64
CA LEU A 141 10.64 -20.90 -23.93
C LEU A 141 10.47 -21.24 -25.42
N ARG A 142 9.72 -22.29 -25.70
CA ARG A 142 9.44 -22.78 -27.07
C ARG A 142 7.96 -23.15 -27.22
N GLY A 143 7.48 -23.20 -28.47
CA GLY A 143 6.10 -23.56 -28.80
C GLY A 143 5.06 -22.64 -28.15
N SER A 144 3.92 -23.19 -27.73
CA SER A 144 2.82 -22.40 -27.14
C SER A 144 3.19 -21.62 -25.88
N ALA A 145 4.29 -21.97 -25.18
CA ALA A 145 4.79 -21.19 -24.05
C ALA A 145 5.46 -19.87 -24.50
N ALA A 146 6.08 -19.86 -25.68
CA ALA A 146 6.65 -18.66 -26.27
C ALA A 146 5.57 -17.75 -26.87
N GLU A 147 4.52 -18.33 -27.47
CA GLU A 147 3.38 -17.59 -28.05
C GLU A 147 2.62 -16.77 -26.99
N VAL A 148 2.36 -17.36 -25.82
CA VAL A 148 1.70 -16.68 -24.69
C VAL A 148 2.49 -15.47 -24.18
N LEU A 149 3.82 -15.52 -24.24
CA LEU A 149 4.66 -14.38 -23.85
C LEU A 149 4.79 -13.32 -24.95
N GLN A 150 4.80 -13.72 -26.23
CA GLN A 150 4.79 -12.78 -27.35
C GLN A 150 3.49 -11.98 -27.41
N GLU A 151 2.33 -12.62 -27.19
CA GLU A 151 1.05 -11.92 -27.06
C GLU A 151 1.02 -10.91 -25.90
N MET A 152 1.71 -11.22 -24.79
CA MET A 152 1.79 -10.31 -23.64
C MET A 152 2.81 -9.18 -23.82
N ALA A 153 3.92 -9.43 -24.53
CA ALA A 153 4.93 -8.41 -24.83
C ALA A 153 4.41 -7.37 -25.84
N MET A 154 3.52 -7.76 -26.74
CA MET A 154 2.87 -6.86 -27.71
C MET A 154 1.83 -5.92 -27.07
N LEU A 155 1.45 -6.14 -25.81
CA LEU A 155 0.37 -5.40 -25.14
C LEU A 155 0.82 -4.20 -24.28
N HIS A 156 2.11 -4.04 -23.97
CA HIS A 156 2.56 -2.92 -23.13
C HIS A 156 3.95 -2.39 -23.49
N GLU A 157 3.97 -1.17 -24.03
CA GLU A 157 5.13 -0.46 -24.57
C GLU A 157 6.10 0.12 -23.51
N LYS A 158 6.06 -0.31 -22.24
CA LYS A 158 6.93 0.28 -21.19
C LYS A 158 7.58 -0.74 -20.26
N TYR A 159 8.91 -0.69 -20.25
CA TYR A 159 9.86 -1.60 -19.59
C TYR A 159 9.80 -1.65 -18.05
N GLU A 160 9.07 -0.76 -17.37
CA GLU A 160 8.98 -0.79 -15.89
C GLU A 160 8.03 -1.84 -15.33
N ILE A 161 7.12 -2.37 -16.15
CA ILE A 161 6.11 -3.35 -15.71
C ILE A 161 6.68 -4.78 -15.62
N LEU A 162 7.87 -5.03 -16.19
CA LEU A 162 8.44 -6.38 -16.35
C LEU A 162 8.71 -7.10 -15.01
N ILE A 163 9.13 -6.36 -13.97
CA ILE A 163 9.43 -6.94 -12.64
C ILE A 163 8.14 -7.28 -11.87
N LEU A 164 7.13 -6.40 -11.90
CA LEU A 164 5.79 -6.67 -11.36
C LEU A 164 5.04 -7.74 -12.16
N GLN A 165 5.42 -7.94 -13.43
CA GLN A 165 4.91 -9.00 -14.26
C GLN A 165 5.57 -10.35 -14.01
N CYS A 166 6.82 -10.48 -13.56
CA CYS A 166 7.36 -11.81 -13.24
C CYS A 166 6.52 -12.59 -12.21
N THR A 167 5.92 -11.88 -11.24
CA THR A 167 5.00 -12.46 -10.24
C THR A 167 3.61 -12.73 -10.81
N LYS A 168 3.04 -11.82 -11.61
CA LYS A 168 1.73 -12.02 -12.26
C LYS A 168 1.76 -13.07 -13.39
N VAL A 169 2.85 -13.12 -14.16
CA VAL A 169 3.15 -14.12 -15.18
C VAL A 169 3.33 -15.49 -14.54
N SER A 170 4.00 -15.59 -13.39
CA SER A 170 4.07 -16.86 -12.64
C SER A 170 2.69 -17.37 -12.22
N LEU A 171 1.79 -16.49 -11.78
CA LEU A 171 0.42 -16.85 -11.40
C LEU A 171 -0.47 -17.18 -12.61
N TYR A 172 -0.34 -16.42 -13.70
CA TYR A 172 -1.11 -16.62 -14.94
C TYR A 172 -0.71 -17.88 -15.68
N ILE A 173 0.59 -18.16 -15.82
CA ILE A 173 1.09 -19.41 -16.42
C ILE A 173 0.65 -20.61 -15.58
N CYS A 174 0.74 -20.54 -14.24
CA CYS A 174 0.22 -21.60 -13.36
C CYS A 174 -1.29 -21.84 -13.58
N SER A 175 -2.10 -20.79 -13.66
CA SER A 175 -3.55 -20.90 -13.86
C SER A 175 -3.92 -21.47 -15.24
N LYS A 176 -3.32 -20.96 -16.32
CA LYS A 176 -3.61 -21.41 -17.70
C LYS A 176 -3.15 -22.83 -17.97
N PHE A 177 -1.99 -23.26 -17.46
CA PHE A 177 -1.54 -24.65 -17.63
C PHE A 177 -2.38 -25.64 -16.84
N SER A 178 -2.79 -25.28 -15.61
CA SER A 178 -3.73 -26.10 -14.82
C SER A 178 -5.10 -26.23 -15.51
N ILE A 179 -5.64 -25.14 -16.06
CA ILE A 179 -6.94 -25.16 -16.76
C ILE A 179 -6.86 -25.97 -18.07
N LYS A 180 -5.77 -25.82 -18.85
CA LYS A 180 -5.61 -26.54 -20.13
C LYS A 180 -5.36 -28.04 -19.91
N LYS A 181 -4.70 -28.41 -18.81
CA LYS A 181 -4.55 -29.82 -18.40
C LYS A 181 -5.89 -30.43 -17.98
N VAL A 182 -6.69 -29.70 -17.18
CA VAL A 182 -8.04 -30.14 -16.77
C VAL A 182 -8.98 -30.28 -17.97
N LEU A 183 -8.91 -29.38 -18.95
CA LEU A 183 -9.73 -29.48 -20.17
C LEU A 183 -9.35 -30.66 -21.07
N ASN A 184 -8.06 -31.04 -21.13
CA ASN A 184 -7.60 -32.17 -21.95
C ASN A 184 -7.82 -33.54 -21.29
N GLU A 185 -8.04 -33.60 -19.97
CA GLU A 185 -8.41 -34.83 -19.25
C GLU A 185 -9.94 -35.07 -19.24
N LEU A 186 -10.74 -34.13 -19.74
CA LEU A 186 -12.21 -34.17 -19.81
C LEU A 186 -12.76 -34.63 -21.18
N HIS A 187 -11.92 -35.23 -22.04
CA HIS A 187 -12.28 -35.73 -23.36
C HIS A 187 -11.73 -37.13 -23.62
#